data_AF-A0AAD6ZQN2-F1
#
_entry.id   AF-A0AAD6ZQN2-F1
#
_cell.length_a   1.000
_cell.length_b   1.000
_cell.length_c   1.000
_cell.angle_alpha   90.00
_cell.angle_beta   90.00
_cell.angle_gamma   90.00
#
_symmetry.space_group_name_H-M   'P 1'
#
loop_
_entity.id
_entity.type
_entity.pdbx_description
1 polymer ?
#
loop_
_entity_poly.entity_id
_entity_poly.type
_entity_poly.pdbx_seq_one_letter_code
_entity_poly.pdbx_strand_id
1 'polypeptide(L)'
;MTKFDENGKSFFNEAVTQSELTLTVNPLGDKGETISSAVKDGVYCIMFRHDRLGYNQNWLDDTMLPAIESAPREGFSLSAKSSIENEYEAEVDETRDEINKLCGTEFTLDPNFEEIYKVLTEAGDKVNDKTWQARIGQTVLSYFKGLKYQLERQGFKDDDMLQEGLQEIVESKTFKVRVLPKTNSTTETVIEDGVVYLQTSPERWGYNSSDMGEGLLKLL
;
A
#
# COMPACT_ATOMS: atom_id res chain seq x y z
N MET A 1 10.73 20.28 -3.69
CA MET A 1 11.08 18.89 -3.31
C MET A 1 10.73 18.03 -4.51
N THR A 2 11.69 17.32 -5.11
CA THR A 2 11.43 16.36 -6.19
C THR A 2 10.70 15.16 -5.60
N LYS A 3 9.52 14.84 -6.13
CA LYS A 3 8.54 13.86 -5.59
C LYS A 3 9.13 12.48 -5.23
N PHE A 4 10.26 12.09 -5.81
CA PHE A 4 10.84 10.75 -5.64
C PHE A 4 12.36 10.73 -5.44
N ASP A 5 13.03 11.88 -5.29
CA ASP A 5 14.48 11.99 -5.03
C ASP A 5 15.44 10.97 -5.72
N GLU A 6 16.43 10.42 -5.01
CA GLU A 6 17.37 9.39 -5.50
C GLU A 6 16.66 8.04 -5.74
N ASN A 7 15.61 7.75 -4.98
CA ASN A 7 14.82 6.53 -5.15
C ASN A 7 14.23 6.47 -6.56
N GLY A 8 13.74 7.59 -7.08
CA GLY A 8 13.19 7.73 -8.42
C GLY A 8 14.24 7.55 -9.51
N LYS A 9 15.50 7.97 -9.28
CA LYS A 9 16.59 7.74 -10.22
C LYS A 9 16.96 6.25 -10.30
N SER A 10 17.12 5.59 -9.16
CA SER A 10 17.38 4.14 -9.13
C SER A 10 16.27 3.39 -9.86
N PHE A 11 15.03 3.74 -9.55
CA PHE A 11 13.84 3.14 -10.14
C PHE A 11 13.76 3.33 -11.65
N PHE A 12 14.09 4.52 -12.16
CA PHE A 12 14.19 4.77 -13.59
C PHE A 12 15.25 3.88 -14.23
N ASN A 13 16.45 3.81 -13.65
CA ASN A 13 17.57 3.05 -14.21
C ASN A 13 17.32 1.53 -14.18
N GLU A 14 16.60 1.02 -13.18
CA GLU A 14 16.16 -0.38 -13.12
C GLU A 14 15.20 -0.74 -14.26
N ALA A 15 14.30 0.18 -14.64
CA ALA A 15 13.40 -0.01 -15.77
C ALA A 15 14.11 0.21 -17.12
N VAL A 16 14.95 1.24 -17.21
CA VAL A 16 15.60 1.70 -18.44
C VAL A 16 17.03 1.16 -18.50
N THR A 17 17.14 -0.16 -18.58
CA THR A 17 18.40 -0.89 -18.45
C THR A 17 19.43 -0.59 -19.54
N GLN A 18 19.00 -0.10 -20.71
CA GLN A 18 19.90 0.30 -21.79
C GLN A 18 20.46 1.72 -21.62
N SER A 19 19.99 2.47 -20.62
CA SER A 19 20.33 3.90 -20.45
C SER A 19 20.07 4.71 -21.73
N GLU A 20 19.06 4.33 -22.51
CA GLU A 20 18.69 4.93 -23.78
C GLU A 20 17.29 5.55 -23.71
N LEU A 21 17.16 6.73 -24.32
CA LEU A 21 15.88 7.38 -24.56
C LEU A 21 15.68 7.54 -26.05
N THR A 22 14.47 7.22 -26.53
CA THR A 22 14.13 7.36 -27.94
C THR A 22 12.83 8.13 -28.12
N LEU A 23 12.73 8.86 -29.23
CA LEU A 23 11.53 9.55 -29.68
C LEU A 23 11.05 8.89 -30.97
N THR A 24 9.83 8.34 -30.98
CA THR A 24 9.32 7.58 -32.11
C THR A 24 7.82 7.78 -32.36
N VAL A 25 7.33 7.36 -33.52
CA VAL A 25 5.90 7.40 -33.84
C VAL A 25 5.18 6.31 -33.05
N ASN A 26 4.03 6.67 -32.44
CA ASN A 26 3.17 5.73 -31.76
C ASN A 26 2.61 4.70 -32.76
N PRO A 27 2.86 3.38 -32.57
CA PRO A 27 2.44 2.35 -33.51
C PRO A 27 0.92 2.19 -33.61
N LEU A 28 0.14 2.78 -32.70
CA LEU A 28 -1.33 2.77 -32.74
C LEU A 28 -1.93 3.71 -33.80
N GLY A 29 -1.11 4.53 -34.48
CA GLY A 29 -1.58 5.43 -35.54
C GLY A 29 -2.65 6.40 -35.03
N ASP A 30 -3.79 6.49 -35.73
CA ASP A 30 -4.91 7.37 -35.35
C ASP A 30 -5.55 7.04 -33.99
N LYS A 31 -5.36 5.80 -33.50
CA LYS A 31 -5.85 5.36 -32.18
C LYS A 31 -4.87 5.67 -31.04
N GLY A 32 -3.67 6.16 -31.36
CA GLY A 32 -2.67 6.52 -30.36
C GLY A 32 -3.04 7.79 -29.62
N GLU A 33 -2.59 7.89 -28.37
CA GLU A 33 -2.58 9.16 -27.65
C GLU A 33 -1.66 10.17 -28.34
N THR A 34 -1.94 11.47 -28.13
CA THR A 34 -1.16 12.57 -28.73
C THR A 34 0.33 12.44 -28.39
N ILE A 35 0.62 12.19 -27.11
CA ILE A 35 1.93 11.83 -26.57
C ILE A 35 1.73 10.69 -25.57
N SER A 36 2.64 9.73 -25.55
CA SER A 36 2.66 8.64 -24.58
C SER A 36 4.09 8.19 -24.30
N SER A 37 4.27 7.41 -23.24
CA SER A 37 5.57 6.82 -22.90
C SER A 37 5.43 5.31 -22.73
N ALA A 38 6.52 4.58 -22.98
CA ALA A 38 6.65 3.17 -22.63
C ALA A 38 8.11 2.83 -22.38
N VAL A 39 8.38 1.80 -21.58
CA VAL A 39 9.68 1.14 -21.55
C VAL A 39 9.58 -0.09 -22.45
N LYS A 40 10.43 -0.18 -23.48
CA LYS A 40 10.49 -1.31 -24.42
C LYS A 40 11.91 -1.82 -24.51
N ASP A 41 12.11 -3.10 -24.20
CA ASP A 41 13.42 -3.77 -24.25
C ASP A 41 14.52 -3.00 -23.49
N GLY A 42 14.15 -2.36 -22.36
CA GLY A 42 15.05 -1.56 -21.54
C GLY A 42 15.33 -0.13 -22.04
N VAL A 43 14.63 0.32 -23.08
CA VAL A 43 14.71 1.68 -23.64
C VAL A 43 13.47 2.47 -23.23
N TYR A 44 13.64 3.71 -22.77
CA TYR A 44 12.52 4.61 -22.53
C TYR A 44 12.10 5.28 -23.85
N CYS A 45 10.88 4.98 -24.30
CA CYS A 45 10.33 5.49 -25.55
C CYS A 45 9.31 6.59 -25.27
N ILE A 46 9.60 7.80 -25.74
CA ILE A 46 8.60 8.85 -25.93
C ILE A 46 7.95 8.61 -27.29
N MET A 47 6.63 8.47 -27.32
CA MET A 47 5.86 8.15 -28.52
C MET A 47 4.90 9.29 -28.84
N PHE A 48 4.93 9.81 -30.07
CA PHE A 48 3.99 10.81 -30.54
C PHE A 48 3.04 10.21 -31.57
N ARG A 49 1.77 10.62 -31.57
CA ARG A 49 0.86 10.23 -32.65
C ARG A 49 1.39 10.75 -33.99
N HIS A 50 1.24 9.97 -35.06
CA HIS A 50 1.88 10.26 -36.36
C HIS A 50 1.62 11.66 -36.93
N ASP A 51 0.47 12.27 -36.62
CA ASP A 51 0.05 13.62 -37.01
C ASP A 51 0.23 14.69 -35.91
N ARG A 52 0.91 14.38 -34.80
CA ARG A 52 0.99 15.21 -33.58
C ARG A 52 2.40 15.40 -33.01
N LEU A 53 3.43 15.31 -33.84
CA LEU A 53 4.78 15.66 -33.39
C LEU A 53 4.81 17.09 -32.84
N GLY A 54 5.29 17.24 -31.60
CA GLY A 54 5.42 18.54 -30.93
C GLY A 54 4.18 19.03 -30.19
N TYR A 55 3.09 18.25 -30.15
CA TYR A 55 1.89 18.59 -29.38
C TYR A 55 1.97 18.04 -27.96
N ASN A 56 1.42 18.78 -26.99
CA ASN A 56 1.23 18.36 -25.59
C ASN A 56 2.50 17.85 -24.89
N GLN A 57 3.68 18.39 -25.22
CA GLN A 57 4.95 17.98 -24.62
C GLN A 57 4.96 18.14 -23.09
N ASN A 58 4.20 19.11 -22.58
CA ASN A 58 3.98 19.36 -21.16
C ASN A 58 3.18 18.26 -20.44
N TRP A 59 2.57 17.32 -21.17
CA TRP A 59 1.86 16.16 -20.59
C TRP A 59 2.77 14.93 -20.49
N LEU A 60 4.05 15.03 -20.88
CA LEU A 60 4.97 13.90 -20.78
C LEU A 60 5.11 13.39 -19.33
N ASP A 61 5.08 14.30 -18.36
CA ASP A 61 5.16 14.01 -16.92
C ASP A 61 4.08 13.01 -16.46
N ASP A 62 2.87 13.13 -17.01
CA ASP A 62 1.74 12.24 -16.68
C ASP A 62 1.93 10.82 -17.25
N THR A 63 2.78 10.67 -18.27
CA THR A 63 2.99 9.39 -18.97
C THR A 63 4.26 8.67 -18.50
N MET A 64 5.23 9.41 -17.94
CA MET A 64 6.53 8.89 -17.57
C MET A 64 6.45 7.85 -16.44
N LEU A 65 5.85 8.20 -15.31
CA LEU A 65 5.76 7.28 -14.16
C LEU A 65 4.98 6.00 -14.50
N PRO A 66 3.79 6.05 -15.14
CA PRO A 66 3.09 4.84 -15.55
C PRO A 66 3.92 3.95 -16.48
N ALA A 67 4.67 4.54 -17.43
CA ALA A 67 5.52 3.80 -18.34
C ALA A 67 6.66 3.05 -17.62
N ILE A 68 7.27 3.70 -16.63
CA ILE A 68 8.34 3.12 -15.82
C ILE A 68 7.78 2.04 -14.89
N GLU A 69 6.66 2.29 -14.22
CA GLU A 69 6.02 1.33 -13.31
C GLU A 69 5.45 0.10 -14.05
N SER A 70 5.10 0.24 -15.33
CA SER A 70 4.65 -0.87 -16.17
C SER A 70 5.80 -1.77 -16.68
N ALA A 71 7.05 -1.37 -16.49
CA ALA A 71 8.19 -2.20 -16.85
C ALA A 71 8.26 -3.44 -15.93
N PRO A 72 8.46 -4.66 -16.47
CA PRO A 72 8.53 -5.88 -15.66
C PRO A 72 9.65 -5.81 -14.62
N ARG A 73 9.31 -5.98 -13.35
CA ARG A 73 10.26 -6.00 -12.23
C ARG A 73 9.64 -6.58 -10.97
N GLU A 74 10.48 -6.98 -10.03
CA GLU A 74 10.06 -7.48 -8.73
C GLU A 74 9.92 -6.34 -7.69
N GLY A 75 9.07 -6.56 -6.68
CA GLY A 75 8.89 -5.65 -5.55
C GLY A 75 7.91 -4.49 -5.78
N PHE A 76 7.93 -3.55 -4.84
CA PHE A 76 6.99 -2.42 -4.78
C PHE A 76 7.19 -1.40 -5.90
N SER A 77 6.08 -0.86 -6.43
CA SER A 77 6.07 0.35 -7.27
C SER A 77 6.68 1.55 -6.55
N LEU A 78 7.07 2.58 -7.30
CA LEU A 78 7.74 3.75 -6.72
C LEU A 78 6.75 4.49 -5.85
N SER A 79 5.50 4.56 -6.32
CA SER A 79 4.36 5.08 -5.58
C SER A 79 4.15 4.34 -4.26
N ALA A 80 4.25 3.01 -4.26
CA ALA A 80 4.13 2.20 -3.04
C ALA A 80 5.30 2.41 -2.07
N LYS A 81 6.54 2.39 -2.56
CA LYS A 81 7.73 2.70 -1.72
C LYS A 81 7.59 4.08 -1.07
N SER A 82 7.26 5.08 -1.88
CA SER A 82 7.05 6.46 -1.41
C SER A 82 5.93 6.56 -0.38
N SER A 83 4.82 5.85 -0.56
CA SER A 83 3.71 5.84 0.40
C SER A 83 4.12 5.18 1.71
N ILE A 84 4.84 4.05 1.66
CA ILE A 84 5.35 3.38 2.87
C ILE A 84 6.31 4.31 3.64
N GLU A 85 7.32 4.86 2.96
CA GLU A 85 8.34 5.71 3.58
C GLU A 85 7.77 7.00 4.17
N ASN A 86 6.93 7.71 3.41
CA ASN A 86 6.48 9.04 3.80
C ASN A 86 5.21 9.07 4.64
N GLU A 87 4.40 8.00 4.60
CA GLU A 87 3.11 7.98 5.30
C GLU A 87 3.12 6.98 6.45
N TYR A 88 3.65 5.76 6.27
CA TYR A 88 3.65 4.75 7.33
C TYR A 88 4.83 4.92 8.28
N GLU A 89 6.07 4.85 7.77
CA GLU A 89 7.28 4.90 8.59
C GLU A 89 7.40 6.21 9.37
N ALA A 90 6.82 7.30 8.84
CA ALA A 90 6.81 8.61 9.49
C ALA A 90 6.00 8.65 10.80
N GLU A 91 5.00 7.78 10.99
CA GLU A 91 4.02 7.87 12.08
C GLU A 91 3.73 6.56 12.82
N VAL A 92 4.25 5.42 12.34
CA VAL A 92 3.96 4.11 12.93
C VAL A 92 4.45 3.99 14.37
N ASP A 93 5.62 4.54 14.70
CA ASP A 93 6.21 4.42 16.03
C ASP A 93 5.31 5.07 17.11
N GLU A 94 4.79 6.27 16.86
CA GLU A 94 3.84 6.93 17.76
C GLU A 94 2.57 6.09 17.92
N THR A 95 2.04 5.57 16.81
CA THR A 95 0.83 4.72 16.81
C THR A 95 1.06 3.43 17.61
N ARG A 96 2.24 2.81 17.47
CA ARG A 96 2.64 1.60 18.21
C ARG A 96 2.72 1.89 19.71
N ASP A 97 3.36 2.98 20.10
CA ASP A 97 3.54 3.32 21.51
C ASP A 97 2.19 3.58 22.20
N GLU A 98 1.26 4.23 21.51
CA GLU A 98 -0.10 4.44 22.01
C GLU A 98 -0.87 3.12 22.16
N ILE A 99 -0.77 2.21 21.19
CA ILE A 99 -1.39 0.87 21.26
C ILE A 99 -0.78 0.07 22.43
N ASN A 100 0.54 0.04 22.55
CA ASN A 100 1.24 -0.69 23.61
C ASN A 100 0.83 -0.20 25.00
N LYS A 101 0.66 1.11 25.15
CA LYS A 101 0.15 1.70 26.39
C LYS A 101 -1.26 1.24 26.73
N LEU A 102 -2.14 1.08 25.73
CA LEU A 102 -3.49 0.54 25.94
C LEU A 102 -3.46 -0.95 26.28
N CYS A 103 -2.55 -1.71 25.68
CA CYS A 103 -2.43 -3.14 25.90
C CYS A 103 -1.65 -3.54 27.16
N GLY A 104 -1.00 -2.59 27.85
CA GLY A 104 -0.19 -2.85 29.04
C GLY A 104 1.12 -3.61 28.79
N THR A 105 1.44 -3.91 27.53
CA THR A 105 2.69 -4.57 27.13
C THR A 105 3.07 -4.20 25.70
N GLU A 106 4.28 -4.55 25.30
CA GLU A 106 4.76 -4.30 23.94
C GLU A 106 4.21 -5.32 22.96
N PHE A 107 3.53 -4.83 21.93
CA PHE A 107 3.14 -5.55 20.73
C PHE A 107 3.92 -5.04 19.52
N THR A 108 4.13 -5.95 18.58
CA THR A 108 4.62 -5.64 17.23
C THR A 108 3.44 -5.31 16.33
N LEU A 109 3.57 -4.22 15.56
CA LEU A 109 2.66 -3.92 14.45
C LEU A 109 3.32 -4.43 13.17
N ASP A 110 2.82 -5.54 12.63
CA ASP A 110 3.30 -6.11 11.37
C ASP A 110 2.43 -5.58 10.20
N PRO A 111 2.94 -4.64 9.39
CA PRO A 111 2.19 -4.07 8.27
C PRO A 111 1.99 -5.06 7.13
N ASN A 112 2.79 -6.12 7.05
CA ASN A 112 2.71 -7.18 6.04
C ASN A 112 2.70 -6.67 4.57
N PHE A 113 3.47 -5.61 4.29
CA PHE A 113 3.39 -4.88 3.01
C PHE A 113 3.62 -5.76 1.79
N GLU A 114 4.59 -6.68 1.82
CA GLU A 114 4.92 -7.53 0.67
C GLU A 114 3.73 -8.40 0.25
N GLU A 115 3.10 -9.08 1.20
CA GLU A 115 1.95 -9.94 0.94
C GLU A 115 0.72 -9.12 0.54
N ILE A 116 0.47 -8.00 1.21
CA ILE A 116 -0.64 -7.09 0.85
C ILE A 116 -0.46 -6.59 -0.59
N TYR A 117 0.73 -6.11 -0.93
CA TYR A 117 1.00 -5.58 -2.26
C TYR A 117 0.83 -6.65 -3.33
N LYS A 118 1.31 -7.88 -3.07
CA LYS A 118 1.11 -9.02 -3.95
C LYS A 118 -0.37 -9.33 -4.16
N VAL A 119 -1.14 -9.50 -3.08
CA VAL A 119 -2.57 -9.82 -3.15
C VAL A 119 -3.36 -8.74 -3.88
N LEU A 120 -3.09 -7.45 -3.62
CA LEU A 120 -3.78 -6.34 -4.29
C LEU A 120 -3.39 -6.24 -5.77
N THR A 121 -2.13 -6.50 -6.11
CA THR A 121 -1.68 -6.55 -7.50
C THR A 121 -2.38 -7.69 -8.27
N GLU A 122 -2.43 -8.89 -7.69
CA GLU A 122 -3.10 -10.05 -8.28
C GLU A 122 -4.62 -9.86 -8.38
N ALA A 123 -5.23 -9.13 -7.44
CA ALA A 123 -6.65 -8.81 -7.46
C ALA A 123 -7.03 -7.87 -8.60
N GLY A 124 -6.09 -7.05 -9.09
CA GLY A 124 -6.26 -6.18 -10.25
C GLY A 124 -7.52 -5.33 -10.16
N ASP A 125 -8.46 -5.53 -11.08
CA ASP A 125 -9.67 -4.72 -11.16
C ASP A 125 -10.63 -4.84 -9.98
N LYS A 126 -10.49 -5.88 -9.16
CA LYS A 126 -11.28 -6.07 -7.93
C LYS A 126 -10.90 -5.07 -6.84
N VAL A 127 -9.72 -4.45 -6.92
CA VAL A 127 -9.37 -3.35 -6.03
C VAL A 127 -10.18 -2.12 -6.44
N ASN A 128 -11.05 -1.64 -5.55
CA ASN A 128 -11.92 -0.51 -5.82
C ASN A 128 -11.14 0.82 -5.91
N ASP A 129 -10.16 1.03 -5.03
CA ASP A 129 -9.27 2.19 -5.11
C ASP A 129 -8.18 1.96 -6.15
N LYS A 130 -8.28 2.60 -7.31
CA LYS A 130 -7.28 2.51 -8.38
C LYS A 130 -5.96 3.24 -8.05
N THR A 131 -5.94 3.99 -6.96
CA THR A 131 -4.75 4.68 -6.44
C THR A 131 -4.11 3.96 -5.26
N TRP A 132 -4.54 2.71 -4.98
CA TRP A 132 -4.12 1.96 -3.78
C TRP A 132 -2.60 1.89 -3.59
N GLN A 133 -1.82 1.76 -4.67
CA GLN A 133 -0.36 1.71 -4.58
C GLN A 133 0.21 2.99 -3.99
N ALA A 134 -0.29 4.15 -4.41
CA ALA A 134 0.17 5.45 -3.91
C ALA A 134 -0.32 5.76 -2.49
N ARG A 135 -1.15 4.89 -1.89
CA ARG A 135 -1.78 5.09 -0.58
C ARG A 135 -1.64 3.88 0.35
N ILE A 136 -0.84 2.89 -0.02
CA ILE A 136 -0.73 1.63 0.73
C ILE A 136 -0.20 1.86 2.15
N GLY A 137 0.80 2.74 2.30
CA GLY A 137 1.35 3.14 3.59
C GLY A 137 0.31 3.84 4.47
N GLN A 138 -0.32 4.90 3.95
CA GLN A 138 -1.43 5.59 4.65
C GLN A 138 -2.56 4.62 5.05
N THR A 139 -2.92 3.68 4.16
CA THR A 139 -4.03 2.77 4.42
C THR A 139 -3.71 1.79 5.55
N VAL A 140 -2.52 1.18 5.52
CA VAL A 140 -2.07 0.28 6.59
C VAL A 140 -1.93 1.02 7.92
N LEU A 141 -1.36 2.23 7.93
CA LEU A 141 -1.30 3.06 9.13
C LEU A 141 -2.71 3.36 9.67
N SER A 142 -3.66 3.68 8.79
CA SER A 142 -5.05 3.96 9.16
C SER A 142 -5.72 2.75 9.81
N TYR A 143 -5.38 1.52 9.43
CA TYR A 143 -5.87 0.32 10.09
C TYR A 143 -5.32 0.14 11.51
N PHE A 144 -4.04 0.44 11.74
CA PHE A 144 -3.50 0.44 13.10
C PHE A 144 -4.09 1.56 13.97
N LYS A 145 -4.28 2.75 13.41
CA LYS A 145 -5.00 3.83 14.11
C LYS A 145 -6.45 3.46 14.42
N GLY A 146 -7.09 2.70 13.53
CA GLY A 146 -8.39 2.07 13.78
C GLY A 146 -8.37 1.10 14.95
N LEU A 147 -7.39 0.20 15.00
CA LEU A 147 -7.18 -0.71 16.12
C LEU A 147 -7.03 0.06 17.43
N LYS A 148 -6.16 1.08 17.47
CA LYS A 148 -6.01 1.96 18.64
C LYS A 148 -7.37 2.51 19.10
N TYR A 149 -8.14 3.10 18.18
CA TYR A 149 -9.45 3.65 18.49
C TYR A 149 -10.41 2.60 19.07
N GLN A 150 -10.41 1.38 18.53
CA GLN A 150 -11.25 0.30 19.05
C GLN A 150 -10.79 -0.20 20.42
N LEU A 151 -9.48 -0.29 20.68
CA LEU A 151 -8.94 -0.61 22.01
C LEU A 151 -9.37 0.42 23.07
N GLU A 152 -9.30 1.71 22.75
CA GLU A 152 -9.78 2.78 23.62
C GLU A 152 -11.29 2.63 23.90
N ARG A 153 -12.09 2.42 22.85
CA ARG A 153 -13.55 2.27 22.94
C ARG A 153 -13.96 1.03 23.72
N GLN A 154 -13.18 -0.05 23.64
CA GLN A 154 -13.44 -1.32 24.33
C GLN A 154 -12.98 -1.30 25.79
N GLY A 155 -12.29 -0.25 26.25
CA GLY A 155 -11.96 -0.05 27.66
C GLY A 155 -10.66 -0.71 28.11
N PHE A 156 -9.74 -1.03 27.19
CA PHE A 156 -8.44 -1.65 27.54
C PHE A 156 -7.56 -0.79 28.45
N LYS A 157 -7.75 0.53 28.40
CA LYS A 157 -6.95 1.46 29.18
C LYS A 157 -7.18 1.24 30.68
N ASP A 158 -6.10 0.93 31.39
CA ASP A 158 -6.08 0.71 32.84
C ASP A 158 -7.01 -0.46 33.31
N ASP A 159 -7.32 -1.41 32.42
CA ASP A 159 -8.07 -2.64 32.73
C ASP A 159 -7.14 -3.87 32.66
N ASP A 160 -6.60 -4.26 33.82
CA ASP A 160 -5.64 -5.37 33.94
C ASP A 160 -6.21 -6.69 33.40
N MET A 161 -7.52 -6.95 33.56
CA MET A 161 -8.12 -8.21 33.11
C MET A 161 -8.17 -8.31 31.58
N LEU A 162 -8.54 -7.22 30.90
CA LEU A 162 -8.54 -7.18 29.44
C LEU A 162 -7.12 -7.26 28.87
N GLN A 163 -6.17 -6.58 29.50
CA GLN A 163 -4.77 -6.58 29.08
C GLN A 163 -4.13 -7.96 29.27
N GLU A 164 -4.36 -8.62 30.41
CA GLU A 164 -3.85 -9.98 30.67
C GLU A 164 -4.51 -11.01 29.76
N GLY A 165 -5.83 -10.95 29.56
CA GLY A 165 -6.55 -11.88 28.67
C GLY A 165 -6.07 -11.79 27.22
N LEU A 166 -5.78 -10.58 26.73
CA LEU A 166 -5.17 -10.39 25.41
C LEU A 166 -3.77 -11.02 25.34
N GLN A 167 -2.95 -10.84 26.37
CA GLN A 167 -1.59 -11.38 26.43
C GLN A 167 -1.55 -12.91 26.50
N GLU A 168 -2.53 -13.53 27.17
CA GLU A 168 -2.64 -14.99 27.26
C GLU A 168 -2.95 -15.62 25.91
N ILE A 169 -3.83 -15.00 25.12
CA ILE A 169 -4.30 -15.56 23.85
C ILE A 169 -3.37 -15.18 22.68
N VAL A 170 -2.74 -13.99 22.73
CA VAL A 170 -1.88 -13.47 21.65
C VAL A 170 -0.41 -13.70 21.98
N GLU A 171 -0.02 -14.97 22.02
CA GLU A 171 1.33 -15.42 22.40
C GLU A 171 2.45 -14.76 21.59
N SER A 172 2.19 -14.46 20.30
CA SER A 172 3.16 -13.83 19.40
C SER A 172 3.42 -12.35 19.70
N LYS A 173 2.55 -11.73 20.52
CA LYS A 173 2.49 -10.28 20.73
C LYS A 173 2.49 -9.48 19.42
N THR A 174 1.73 -9.94 18.42
CA THR A 174 1.71 -9.33 17.08
C THR A 174 0.29 -8.98 16.64
N PHE A 175 0.11 -7.74 16.19
CA PHE A 175 -1.03 -7.31 15.37
C PHE A 175 -0.59 -7.24 13.91
N LYS A 176 -1.25 -8.01 13.04
CA LYS A 176 -0.85 -8.15 11.63
C LYS A 176 -1.95 -7.76 10.67
N VAL A 177 -1.66 -6.91 9.70
CA VAL A 177 -2.63 -6.61 8.62
C VAL A 177 -2.62 -7.71 7.57
N ARG A 178 -3.80 -8.13 7.12
CA ARG A 178 -3.95 -9.21 6.13
C ARG A 178 -5.05 -8.90 5.12
N VAL A 179 -4.78 -9.15 3.84
CA VAL A 179 -5.82 -9.08 2.80
C VAL A 179 -6.15 -10.49 2.36
N LEU A 180 -7.42 -10.88 2.51
CA LEU A 180 -7.95 -12.16 2.07
C LEU A 180 -8.73 -11.98 0.75
N PRO A 181 -8.82 -13.02 -0.09
CA PRO A 181 -9.64 -12.95 -1.30
C PRO A 181 -11.10 -12.56 -1.05
N LYS A 182 -11.60 -12.87 0.15
CA LYS A 182 -12.95 -12.53 0.62
C LYS A 182 -12.98 -12.46 2.16
N THR A 183 -13.81 -11.56 2.67
CA THR A 183 -14.18 -11.45 4.08
C THR A 183 -15.71 -11.47 4.21
N ASN A 184 -16.24 -11.78 5.41
CA ASN A 184 -17.67 -11.73 5.72
C ASN A 184 -18.14 -10.30 6.06
N SER A 185 -17.26 -9.45 6.57
CA SER A 185 -17.49 -8.02 6.79
C SER A 185 -16.42 -7.14 6.13
N THR A 186 -16.64 -5.83 6.12
CA THR A 186 -15.71 -4.84 5.53
C THR A 186 -14.31 -4.93 6.13
N THR A 187 -14.27 -5.02 7.45
CA THR A 187 -13.10 -5.31 8.28
C THR A 187 -13.44 -6.47 9.19
N GLU A 188 -12.45 -7.29 9.52
CA GLU A 188 -12.58 -8.41 10.43
C GLU A 188 -11.37 -8.45 11.37
N THR A 189 -11.60 -8.98 12.57
CA THR A 189 -10.54 -9.26 13.54
C THR A 189 -10.66 -10.72 13.93
N VAL A 190 -9.56 -11.45 13.84
CA VAL A 190 -9.48 -12.87 14.22
C VAL A 190 -8.17 -13.10 14.96
N ILE A 191 -8.14 -14.12 15.82
CA ILE A 191 -6.92 -14.61 16.45
C ILE A 191 -6.62 -15.99 15.87
N GLU A 192 -5.46 -16.12 15.23
CA GLU A 192 -5.00 -17.36 14.63
C GLU A 192 -3.53 -17.56 15.00
N ASP A 193 -3.20 -18.73 15.54
CA ASP A 193 -1.83 -19.10 15.94
C ASP A 193 -1.14 -18.04 16.83
N GLY A 194 -1.89 -17.48 17.78
CA GLY A 194 -1.40 -16.48 18.72
C GLY A 194 -1.12 -15.11 18.09
N VAL A 195 -1.60 -14.82 16.87
CA VAL A 195 -1.50 -13.53 16.17
C VAL A 195 -2.89 -12.92 16.00
N VAL A 196 -3.04 -11.62 16.26
CA VAL A 196 -4.26 -10.90 15.92
C VAL A 196 -4.17 -10.41 14.48
N TYR A 197 -5.03 -10.92 13.61
CA TYR A 197 -5.15 -10.46 12.24
C TYR A 197 -6.21 -9.38 12.11
N LEU A 198 -5.79 -8.24 11.58
CA LEU A 198 -6.62 -7.13 11.14
C LEU A 198 -6.85 -7.29 9.64
N GLN A 199 -8.00 -7.80 9.23
CA GLN A 199 -8.17 -8.29 7.86
C GLN A 199 -9.30 -7.64 7.08
N THR A 200 -9.08 -7.56 5.76
CA THR A 200 -10.03 -7.03 4.79
C THR A 200 -9.91 -7.82 3.47
N SER A 201 -10.64 -7.38 2.44
CA SER A 201 -10.56 -7.93 1.09
C SER A 201 -10.20 -6.84 0.07
N PRO A 202 -9.71 -7.19 -1.14
CA PRO A 202 -9.35 -6.20 -2.16
C PRO A 202 -10.46 -5.19 -2.49
N GLU A 203 -11.72 -5.66 -2.52
CA GLU A 203 -12.90 -4.81 -2.77
C GLU A 203 -13.19 -3.82 -1.63
N ARG A 204 -12.66 -4.09 -0.43
CA ARG A 204 -12.87 -3.29 0.78
C ARG A 204 -11.59 -2.63 1.28
N TRP A 205 -10.53 -2.67 0.48
CA TRP A 205 -9.25 -2.05 0.81
C TRP A 205 -9.42 -0.55 1.10
N GLY A 206 -8.97 -0.13 2.28
CA GLY A 206 -9.11 1.22 2.81
C GLY A 206 -10.48 1.60 3.39
N TYR A 207 -11.46 0.69 3.38
CA TYR A 207 -12.82 1.01 3.83
C TYR A 207 -12.92 0.82 5.34
N ASN A 208 -13.71 1.69 5.99
CA ASN A 208 -14.05 1.63 7.41
C ASN A 208 -12.84 1.35 8.32
N SER A 209 -11.71 2.03 8.06
CA SER A 209 -10.48 1.80 8.82
C SER A 209 -10.67 2.03 10.32
N SER A 210 -11.56 2.94 10.73
CA SER A 210 -11.93 3.17 12.13
C SER A 210 -12.55 1.95 12.83
N ASP A 211 -13.15 1.02 12.07
CA ASP A 211 -13.82 -0.16 12.62
C ASP A 211 -12.85 -1.33 12.80
N MET A 212 -11.59 -1.16 12.38
CA MET A 212 -10.57 -2.19 12.50
C MET A 212 -10.31 -2.51 13.98
N GLY A 213 -10.51 -3.77 14.38
CA GLY A 213 -10.41 -4.18 15.80
C GLY A 213 -11.74 -4.26 16.56
N GLU A 214 -12.88 -3.87 15.98
CA GLU A 214 -14.18 -3.84 16.69
C GLU A 214 -14.60 -5.21 17.28
N GLY A 215 -14.12 -6.31 16.70
CA GLY A 215 -14.42 -7.67 17.16
C GLY A 215 -13.54 -8.18 18.30
N LEU A 216 -12.44 -7.49 18.65
CA LEU A 216 -11.37 -8.05 19.48
C LEU A 216 -11.86 -8.51 20.86
N LEU A 217 -12.61 -7.67 21.58
CA LEU A 217 -13.14 -8.01 22.90
C LEU A 217 -14.00 -9.29 22.92
N LYS A 218 -14.64 -9.68 21.81
CA LYS A 218 -15.45 -10.91 21.75
C LYS A 218 -14.60 -12.18 21.59
N LEU A 219 -13.32 -12.02 21.33
CA LEU A 219 -12.35 -13.10 21.12
C LEU A 219 -11.49 -13.37 22.36
N LEU A 220 -11.61 -12.51 23.38
CA LEU A 220 -11.00 -12.66 24.71
C LEU A 220 -12.00 -13.30 25.66
#